data_AF-A0A3M7MW29-F1
#
_entry.id   AF-A0A3M7MW29-F1
#
_cell.length_a   1.000
_cell.length_b   1.000
_cell.length_c   1.000
_cell.angle_alpha   90.00
_cell.angle_beta   90.00
_cell.angle_gamma   90.00
#
_symmetry.space_group_name_H-M   'P 1'
#
loop_
_entity.id
_entity.type
_entity.pdbx_description
1 polymer ?
#
loop_
_entity_poly.entity_id
_entity_poly.type
_entity_poly.pdbx_seq_one_letter_code
_entity_poly.pdbx_strand_id
1 'polypeptide(L)'
;MRLGQKGQKYHLEDVVSHVWGEIPRTYFPNRATTKSGIRYAVERESYRGSPPNRQGIRPDVVMIKLHTTIRQGRHQQDVPKLAERDIAFIKCKAASEDVPNGWHSAIREAVKRLETAHPMRKIYLIIAIGLRWLPFLWDPTIPLDTPLKVLKKNRRDCWLVDRRLRLIEARQLPGQRHVANIKGMLVVDTALAYSLNFWEIAGNGQKLHKKDLVLLEKFFSLIKNTKYGGWNSF
;
A
#
# COMPACT_ATOMS: atom_id res chain seq x y z
N MET A 1 -26.12 -19.15 -0.62
CA MET A 1 -25.50 -18.11 0.25
C MET A 1 -24.33 -17.48 -0.52
N ARG A 2 -24.34 -16.15 -0.78
CA ARG A 2 -23.37 -15.48 -1.69
C ARG A 2 -22.14 -14.97 -0.91
N LEU A 3 -20.93 -15.36 -1.31
CA LEU A 3 -19.65 -14.93 -0.70
C LEU A 3 -19.54 -13.39 -0.51
N GLY A 4 -20.22 -12.61 -1.36
CA GLY A 4 -20.13 -11.15 -1.31
C GLY A 4 -20.72 -10.46 -0.09
N GLN A 5 -21.62 -11.11 0.63
CA GLN A 5 -22.11 -10.57 1.90
C GLN A 5 -21.09 -10.72 3.05
N LYS A 6 -20.08 -11.59 2.91
CA LYS A 6 -19.02 -11.76 3.92
C LYS A 6 -17.91 -10.71 3.78
N GLY A 7 -17.53 -10.35 2.55
CA GLY A 7 -16.46 -9.39 2.25
C GLY A 7 -16.58 -8.02 2.90
N GLN A 8 -17.81 -7.47 2.96
CA GLN A 8 -18.08 -6.15 3.54
C GLN A 8 -18.23 -6.17 5.07
N LYS A 9 -18.39 -7.35 5.69
CA LYS A 9 -18.71 -7.51 7.12
C LYS A 9 -17.62 -8.23 7.93
N TYR A 10 -16.41 -8.42 7.38
CA TYR A 10 -15.33 -9.03 8.15
C TYR A 10 -14.90 -8.10 9.29
N HIS A 11 -15.22 -8.52 10.51
CA HIS A 11 -14.88 -7.82 11.75
C HIS A 11 -13.44 -8.09 12.22
N LEU A 12 -12.81 -9.15 11.70
CA LEU A 12 -11.47 -9.59 12.11
C LEU A 12 -10.40 -8.99 11.19
N GLU A 13 -9.49 -8.22 11.76
CA GLU A 13 -8.34 -7.62 11.05
C GLU A 13 -7.50 -8.71 10.36
N ASP A 14 -7.31 -9.87 11.00
CA ASP A 14 -6.56 -11.02 10.48
C ASP A 14 -7.04 -11.50 9.09
N VAL A 15 -8.36 -11.45 8.84
CA VAL A 15 -8.92 -11.87 7.54
C VAL A 15 -8.53 -10.88 6.45
N VAL A 16 -8.64 -9.58 6.76
CA VAL A 16 -8.27 -8.51 5.82
C VAL A 16 -6.77 -8.58 5.53
N SER A 17 -5.97 -8.76 6.56
CA SER A 17 -4.51 -8.87 6.47
C SER A 17 -4.06 -10.14 5.77
N HIS A 18 -4.86 -11.21 5.84
CA HIS A 18 -4.65 -12.39 5.02
C HIS A 18 -4.93 -12.14 3.56
N VAL A 19 -6.05 -11.52 3.20
CA VAL A 19 -6.33 -11.16 1.80
C VAL A 19 -5.22 -10.27 1.23
N TRP A 20 -4.84 -9.22 1.96
CA TRP A 20 -3.80 -8.28 1.53
C TRP A 20 -2.38 -8.85 1.63
N GLY A 21 -2.17 -9.96 2.34
CA GLY A 21 -0.91 -10.70 2.36
C GLY A 21 -0.77 -11.68 1.19
N GLU A 22 -1.87 -12.33 0.79
CA GLU A 22 -1.86 -13.32 -0.29
C GLU A 22 -1.87 -12.70 -1.68
N ILE A 23 -2.60 -11.60 -1.89
CA ILE A 23 -2.63 -10.92 -3.20
C ILE A 23 -1.21 -10.55 -3.69
N PRO A 24 -0.36 -9.86 -2.91
CA PRO A 24 0.99 -9.52 -3.37
C PRO A 24 1.86 -10.74 -3.63
N ARG A 25 1.68 -11.87 -2.92
CA ARG A 25 2.49 -13.09 -3.13
C ARG A 25 2.36 -13.64 -4.55
N THR A 26 1.23 -13.40 -5.22
CA THR A 26 1.04 -13.75 -6.63
C THR A 26 1.94 -12.93 -7.56
N TYR A 27 2.24 -11.68 -7.21
CA TYR A 27 3.03 -10.76 -8.04
C TYR A 27 4.53 -10.75 -7.68
N PHE A 28 4.83 -11.05 -6.42
CA PHE A 28 6.15 -10.97 -5.80
C PHE A 28 6.58 -12.33 -5.22
N PRO A 29 6.97 -13.30 -6.08
CA PRO A 29 7.35 -14.62 -5.62
C PRO A 29 8.71 -14.61 -4.90
N ASN A 30 8.81 -15.43 -3.84
CA ASN A 30 10.06 -15.67 -3.10
C ASN A 30 11.03 -16.63 -3.83
N ARG A 31 10.79 -16.91 -5.11
CA ARG A 31 11.65 -17.75 -5.93
C ARG A 31 12.13 -16.94 -7.12
N ALA A 32 13.45 -16.90 -7.29
CA ALA A 32 14.06 -16.35 -8.49
C ALA A 32 14.13 -17.41 -9.59
N THR A 33 14.02 -16.98 -10.85
CA THR A 33 14.23 -17.84 -12.02
C THR A 33 15.68 -18.30 -12.17
N THR A 34 16.63 -17.59 -11.56
CA THR A 34 18.06 -17.92 -11.57
C THR A 34 18.64 -17.82 -10.16
N LYS A 35 19.78 -18.48 -9.90
CA LYS A 35 20.45 -18.44 -8.59
C LYS A 35 20.77 -17.02 -8.11
N SER A 36 21.08 -16.10 -9.03
CA SER A 36 21.37 -14.67 -8.77
C SER A 36 20.21 -13.73 -9.08
N GLY A 37 19.02 -14.26 -9.39
CA GLY A 37 17.88 -13.45 -9.76
C GLY A 37 17.25 -12.72 -8.58
N ILE A 38 16.43 -11.71 -8.90
CA ILE A 38 15.64 -10.97 -7.93
C ILE A 38 14.66 -11.91 -7.21
N ARG A 39 14.60 -11.82 -5.89
CA ARG A 39 13.61 -12.49 -5.04
C ARG A 39 12.81 -11.45 -4.28
N TYR A 40 11.61 -11.81 -3.84
CA TYR A 40 10.80 -10.94 -3.00
C TYR A 40 10.34 -11.67 -1.75
N ALA A 41 10.18 -10.94 -0.65
CA ALA A 41 9.45 -11.42 0.51
C ALA A 41 8.18 -10.59 0.70
N VAL A 42 7.09 -11.26 1.04
CA VAL A 42 5.83 -10.63 1.45
C VAL A 42 5.58 -11.03 2.89
N GLU A 43 5.87 -10.10 3.79
CA GLU A 43 5.91 -10.33 5.24
C GLU A 43 4.78 -9.56 5.91
N ARG A 44 4.15 -10.21 6.91
CA ARG A 44 3.27 -9.50 7.83
C ARG A 44 4.12 -8.98 8.96
N GLU A 45 4.12 -7.67 9.14
CA GLU A 45 4.90 -7.05 10.20
C GLU A 45 4.01 -6.62 11.35
N SER A 46 4.46 -6.98 12.56
CA SER A 46 4.01 -6.32 13.78
C SER A 46 4.42 -4.84 13.75
N TYR A 47 3.70 -3.99 14.49
CA TYR A 47 3.97 -2.55 14.58
C TYR A 47 5.47 -2.22 14.72
N ARG A 48 6.05 -1.46 13.77
CA ARG A 48 7.36 -0.83 13.93
C ARG A 48 7.19 0.59 14.46
N GLY A 49 7.70 0.86 15.66
CA GLY A 49 7.63 2.15 16.37
C GLY A 49 7.12 2.01 17.81
N SER A 50 6.89 3.12 18.51
CA SER A 50 6.28 3.10 19.86
C SER A 50 4.87 2.50 19.83
N PRO A 51 4.59 1.43 20.57
CA PRO A 51 3.29 0.78 20.55
C PRO A 51 2.20 1.80 20.88
N PRO A 52 1.05 1.78 20.18
CA PRO A 52 -0.09 2.54 20.65
C PRO A 52 -0.46 2.01 22.04
N ASN A 53 -0.62 2.91 23.03
CA ASN A 53 -1.09 2.59 24.40
C ASN A 53 -2.50 1.93 24.45
N ARG A 54 -3.04 1.48 23.32
CA ARG A 54 -4.32 0.79 23.20
C ARG A 54 -4.04 -0.70 23.07
N GLN A 55 -4.21 -1.43 24.16
CA GLN A 55 -4.41 -2.87 24.11
C GLN A 55 -5.58 -3.15 23.16
N GLY A 56 -5.35 -3.95 22.12
CA GLY A 56 -6.43 -4.52 21.29
C GLY A 56 -6.44 -4.16 19.80
N ILE A 57 -5.74 -3.11 19.35
CA ILE A 57 -5.60 -2.85 17.91
C ILE A 57 -4.19 -3.28 17.54
N ARG A 58 -4.05 -4.42 16.85
CA ARG A 58 -2.78 -4.86 16.24
C ARG A 58 -2.83 -4.38 14.80
N PRO A 59 -2.33 -3.18 14.53
CA PRO A 59 -2.42 -2.64 13.21
C PRO A 59 -1.57 -3.44 12.22
N ASP A 60 -2.25 -4.13 11.34
CA ASP A 60 -1.66 -5.07 10.39
C ASP A 60 -1.03 -4.36 9.20
N VAL A 61 0.24 -4.68 8.97
CA VAL A 61 1.00 -4.20 7.83
C VAL A 61 1.53 -5.38 7.06
N VAL A 62 1.37 -5.33 5.75
CA VAL A 62 2.06 -6.22 4.82
C VAL A 62 3.17 -5.43 4.16
N MET A 63 4.41 -5.91 4.30
CA MET A 63 5.58 -5.36 3.65
C MET A 63 5.97 -6.21 2.46
N ILE A 64 6.29 -5.55 1.35
CA ILE A 64 6.90 -6.18 0.19
C ILE A 64 8.37 -5.77 0.17
N LYS A 65 9.24 -6.77 0.21
CA LYS A 65 10.69 -6.60 0.28
C LYS A 65 11.34 -7.18 -0.96
N LEU A 66 12.36 -6.49 -1.46
CA LEU A 66 13.20 -6.88 -2.56
C LEU A 66 14.51 -7.45 -2.01
N HIS A 67 14.82 -8.68 -2.41
CA HIS A 67 16.03 -9.39 -2.02
C HIS A 67 16.91 -9.55 -3.27
N THR A 68 18.13 -9.04 -3.21
CA THR A 68 19.11 -9.20 -4.28
C THR A 68 20.41 -9.78 -3.76
N THR A 69 21.00 -10.65 -4.56
CA THR A 69 22.33 -11.20 -4.30
C THR A 69 23.38 -10.26 -4.88
N ILE A 70 24.21 -9.66 -4.04
CA ILE A 70 25.34 -8.84 -4.48
C ILE A 70 26.56 -9.75 -4.61
N ARG A 71 27.10 -9.86 -5.83
CA ARG A 71 28.41 -10.50 -6.05
C ARG A 71 29.49 -9.44 -5.88
N GLN A 72 30.31 -9.56 -4.84
CA GLN A 72 31.52 -8.76 -4.72
C GLN A 72 32.52 -9.21 -5.80
N GLY A 73 33.34 -8.28 -6.30
CA GLY A 73 34.22 -8.49 -7.46
C GLY A 73 35.25 -9.62 -7.28
N ARG A 74 35.98 -9.94 -8.37
CA ARG A 74 36.85 -11.11 -8.57
C ARG A 74 37.96 -11.39 -7.52
N HIS A 75 38.08 -10.59 -6.46
CA HIS A 75 39.15 -10.70 -5.47
C HIS A 75 38.73 -10.91 -4.01
N GLN A 76 37.46 -11.21 -3.72
CA GLN A 76 37.07 -11.67 -2.39
C GLN A 76 36.33 -13.01 -2.48
N GLN A 77 37.01 -14.05 -2.02
CA GLN A 77 36.36 -15.26 -1.54
C GLN A 77 35.36 -14.88 -0.44
N ASP A 78 34.30 -15.68 -0.38
CA ASP A 78 33.38 -15.87 0.74
C ASP A 78 32.05 -15.09 0.76
N VAL A 79 31.02 -15.86 0.41
CA VAL A 79 29.58 -15.69 0.66
C VAL A 79 28.87 -14.56 -0.11
N PRO A 80 27.91 -14.89 -0.99
CA PRO A 80 27.04 -13.88 -1.60
C PRO A 80 26.29 -13.09 -0.51
N LYS A 81 26.46 -11.76 -0.45
CA LYS A 81 25.69 -10.92 0.47
C LYS A 81 24.27 -10.74 -0.07
N LEU A 82 23.29 -10.97 0.80
CA LEU A 82 21.89 -10.68 0.52
C LEU A 82 21.61 -9.24 0.95
N ALA A 83 21.24 -8.38 -0.01
CA ALA A 83 20.70 -7.06 0.30
C ALA A 83 19.17 -7.13 0.30
N GLU A 84 18.56 -6.64 1.36
CA GLU A 84 17.11 -6.54 1.53
C GLU A 84 16.68 -5.07 1.47
N ARG A 85 15.55 -4.81 0.81
CA ARG A 85 14.97 -3.48 0.69
C ARG A 85 13.46 -3.52 0.73
N ASP A 86 12.86 -2.74 1.61
CA ASP A 86 11.42 -2.48 1.58
C ASP A 86 11.06 -1.64 0.35
N ILE A 87 10.07 -2.11 -0.43
CA ILE A 87 9.65 -1.45 -1.67
C ILE A 87 8.17 -1.06 -1.66
N ALA A 88 7.34 -1.76 -0.89
CA ALA A 88 5.95 -1.39 -0.70
C ALA A 88 5.45 -1.70 0.72
N PHE A 89 4.48 -0.92 1.14
CA PHE A 89 3.83 -0.95 2.45
C PHE A 89 2.32 -1.01 2.23
N ILE A 90 1.64 -1.99 2.82
CA ILE A 90 0.18 -2.10 2.75
C ILE A 90 -0.36 -2.01 4.17
N LYS A 91 -1.00 -0.88 4.48
CA LYS A 91 -1.73 -0.69 5.73
C LYS A 91 -3.10 -1.36 5.62
N CYS A 92 -3.39 -2.31 6.49
CA CYS A 92 -4.68 -2.99 6.53
C CYS A 92 -5.42 -2.64 7.83
N LYS A 93 -6.75 -2.52 7.74
CA LYS A 93 -7.68 -2.46 8.88
C LYS A 93 -8.98 -3.19 8.54
N ALA A 94 -9.65 -3.78 9.53
CA ALA A 94 -10.99 -4.35 9.33
C ALA A 94 -12.02 -3.28 8.92
N ALA A 95 -13.07 -3.69 8.21
CA ALA A 95 -14.15 -2.77 7.82
C ALA A 95 -14.96 -2.26 9.02
N SER A 96 -15.06 -3.05 10.08
CA SER A 96 -15.69 -2.66 11.34
C SER A 96 -14.97 -1.53 12.08
N GLU A 97 -13.68 -1.36 11.81
CA GLU A 97 -12.82 -0.30 12.38
C GLU A 97 -12.84 1.00 11.54
N ASP A 98 -13.73 1.10 10.54
CA ASP A 98 -13.90 2.28 9.68
C ASP A 98 -14.63 3.44 10.39
N VAL A 99 -15.03 3.28 11.66
CA VAL A 99 -15.78 4.27 12.44
C VAL A 99 -15.07 4.72 13.72
N PRO A 100 -15.15 6.01 14.10
CA PRO A 100 -15.74 7.13 13.35
C PRO A 100 -14.77 7.74 12.32
N ASN A 101 -13.47 7.43 12.42
CA ASN A 101 -12.39 8.13 11.72
C ASN A 101 -11.65 7.25 10.69
N GLY A 102 -12.23 6.13 10.26
CA GLY A 102 -11.60 5.04 9.49
C GLY A 102 -10.39 5.41 8.65
N TRP A 103 -10.60 6.00 7.47
CA TRP A 103 -9.54 6.43 6.55
C TRP A 103 -8.55 7.45 7.14
N HIS A 104 -9.04 8.42 7.91
CA HIS A 104 -8.18 9.42 8.54
C HIS A 104 -7.22 8.79 9.54
N SER A 105 -7.71 7.87 10.38
CA SER A 105 -6.88 7.12 11.32
C SER A 105 -5.86 6.23 10.60
N ALA A 106 -6.30 5.54 9.53
CA ALA A 106 -5.44 4.63 8.77
C ALA A 106 -4.30 5.36 8.06
N ILE A 107 -4.59 6.48 7.40
CA ILE A 107 -3.60 7.30 6.70
C ILE A 107 -2.62 7.92 7.72
N ARG A 108 -3.13 8.50 8.81
CA ARG A 108 -2.28 9.09 9.86
C ARG A 108 -1.32 8.07 10.46
N GLU A 109 -1.82 6.88 10.77
CA GLU A 109 -1.00 5.82 11.35
C GLU A 109 0.05 5.31 10.35
N ALA A 110 -0.31 5.14 9.07
CA ALA A 110 0.62 4.76 8.03
C ALA A 110 1.75 5.78 7.88
N VAL A 111 1.41 7.08 7.81
CA VAL A 111 2.39 8.18 7.75
C VAL A 111 3.37 8.12 8.92
N LYS A 112 2.87 8.01 10.17
CA LYS A 112 3.73 7.98 11.36
C LYS A 112 4.74 6.82 11.31
N ARG A 113 4.32 5.66 10.80
CA ARG A 113 5.20 4.51 10.65
C ARG A 113 6.20 4.68 9.52
N LEU A 114 5.75 5.16 8.37
CA LEU A 114 6.61 5.41 7.21
C LEU A 114 7.68 6.44 7.53
N GLU A 115 7.34 7.47 8.29
CA GLU A 115 8.28 8.44 8.83
C GLU A 115 9.35 7.80 9.72
N THR A 116 8.94 6.90 10.62
CA THR A 116 9.86 6.24 11.55
C THR A 116 10.73 5.19 10.84
N ALA A 117 10.15 4.34 9.99
CA ALA A 117 10.82 3.19 9.38
C ALA A 117 11.56 3.55 8.07
N HIS A 118 11.09 4.57 7.36
CA HIS A 118 11.58 4.96 6.04
C HIS A 118 11.77 6.49 5.92
N PRO A 119 12.60 7.11 6.77
CA PRO A 119 12.80 8.57 6.77
C PRO A 119 13.48 9.11 5.52
N MET A 120 14.15 8.26 4.74
CA MET A 120 14.93 8.67 3.55
C MET A 120 14.61 7.84 2.31
N ARG A 121 13.60 6.97 2.38
CA ARG A 121 13.33 5.98 1.33
C ARG A 121 11.94 6.14 0.76
N LYS A 122 11.85 6.11 -0.57
CA LYS A 122 10.56 6.07 -1.27
C LYS A 122 9.93 4.69 -1.12
N ILE A 123 8.65 4.64 -0.77
CA ILE A 123 7.89 3.42 -0.54
C ILE A 123 6.52 3.52 -1.21
N TYR A 124 6.15 2.54 -2.04
CA TYR A 124 4.80 2.47 -2.57
C TYR A 124 3.82 2.07 -1.47
N LEU A 125 2.67 2.73 -1.41
CA LEU A 125 1.74 2.59 -0.30
C LEU A 125 0.36 2.17 -0.80
N ILE A 126 -0.23 1.17 -0.13
CA ILE A 126 -1.68 0.93 -0.18
C ILE A 126 -2.23 1.19 1.22
N ILE A 127 -3.27 2.01 1.32
CA ILE A 127 -4.11 2.08 2.50
C ILE A 127 -5.39 1.30 2.22
N ALA A 128 -5.64 0.26 3.00
CA ALA A 128 -6.77 -0.64 2.84
C ALA A 128 -7.64 -0.71 4.10
N ILE A 129 -8.95 -0.64 3.89
CA ILE A 129 -9.98 -0.84 4.91
C ILE A 129 -10.96 -1.88 4.37
N GLY A 130 -10.96 -3.07 4.98
CA GLY A 130 -11.63 -4.25 4.43
C GLY A 130 -11.13 -4.56 3.02
N LEU A 131 -12.05 -4.59 2.05
CA LEU A 131 -11.76 -4.82 0.64
C LEU A 131 -11.56 -3.52 -0.17
N ARG A 132 -11.65 -2.36 0.49
CA ARG A 132 -11.47 -1.06 -0.15
C ARG A 132 -10.04 -0.60 -0.03
N TRP A 133 -9.52 0.08 -1.04
CA TRP A 133 -8.13 0.50 -1.04
C TRP A 133 -7.86 1.81 -1.79
N LEU A 134 -6.76 2.46 -1.40
CA LEU A 134 -6.23 3.69 -1.99
C LEU A 134 -4.72 3.55 -2.22
N PRO A 135 -4.21 3.76 -3.44
CA PRO A 135 -2.79 3.78 -3.73
C PRO A 135 -2.17 5.16 -3.47
N PHE A 136 -0.96 5.17 -2.92
CA PHE A 136 -0.14 6.36 -2.72
C PHE A 136 1.34 6.04 -2.94
N LEU A 137 2.16 7.09 -2.91
CA LEU A 137 3.61 7.00 -2.81
C LEU A 137 4.06 7.79 -1.57
N TRP A 138 4.86 7.17 -0.72
CA TRP A 138 5.64 7.85 0.30
C TRP A 138 6.97 8.28 -0.32
N ASP A 139 7.25 9.58 -0.30
CA ASP A 139 8.52 10.13 -0.77
C ASP A 139 9.04 11.19 0.21
N PRO A 140 9.92 10.80 1.14
CA PRO A 140 10.47 11.73 2.12
C PRO A 140 11.58 12.62 1.54
N THR A 141 12.07 12.31 0.33
CA THR A 141 13.19 13.01 -0.30
C THR A 141 12.76 14.26 -1.06
N ILE A 142 11.50 14.30 -1.49
CA ILE A 142 10.91 15.42 -2.23
C ILE A 142 9.52 15.70 -1.65
N PRO A 143 9.43 16.41 -0.50
CA PRO A 143 8.16 16.83 0.08
C PRO A 143 7.40 17.75 -0.88
N LEU A 144 6.07 17.64 -0.89
CA LEU A 144 5.22 18.53 -1.68
C LEU A 144 5.14 19.92 -1.04
N ASP A 145 5.22 20.95 -1.88
CA ASP A 145 4.93 22.33 -1.47
C ASP A 145 3.48 22.45 -0.99
N THR A 146 2.56 21.82 -1.72
CA THR A 146 1.15 21.72 -1.38
C THR A 146 0.78 20.28 -1.01
N PRO A 147 0.49 19.99 0.27
CA PRO A 147 0.09 18.64 0.69
C PRO A 147 -1.25 18.23 0.09
N LEU A 148 -1.46 16.90 0.01
CA LEU A 148 -2.77 16.36 -0.31
C LEU A 148 -3.79 16.75 0.77
N LYS A 149 -5.02 17.00 0.33
CA LYS A 149 -6.18 17.15 1.19
C LYS A 149 -7.02 15.90 1.09
N VAL A 150 -7.62 15.45 2.18
CA VAL A 150 -8.61 14.36 2.15
C VAL A 150 -9.95 14.92 2.57
N LEU A 151 -10.96 14.65 1.75
CA LEU A 151 -12.33 15.09 1.95
C LEU A 151 -12.92 14.40 3.19
N LYS A 152 -13.50 15.17 4.09
CA LYS A 152 -14.24 14.64 5.24
C LYS A 152 -15.58 14.06 4.79
N LYS A 153 -16.19 13.25 5.66
CA LYS A 153 -17.50 12.63 5.42
C LYS A 153 -18.60 13.64 5.06
N ASN A 154 -18.52 14.88 5.55
CA ASN A 154 -19.47 15.96 5.25
C ASN A 154 -19.31 16.56 3.84
N ARG A 155 -18.30 16.12 3.05
CA ARG A 155 -18.00 16.57 1.69
C ARG A 155 -17.76 18.08 1.53
N ARG A 156 -17.59 18.81 2.63
CA ARG A 156 -17.35 20.26 2.63
C ARG A 156 -15.97 20.58 3.17
N ASP A 157 -15.56 19.87 4.21
CA ASP A 157 -14.28 20.09 4.85
C ASP A 157 -13.24 19.10 4.34
N CYS A 158 -11.97 19.49 4.47
CA CYS A 158 -10.83 18.61 4.24
C CYS A 158 -9.92 18.59 5.47
N TRP A 159 -9.08 17.57 5.57
CA TRP A 159 -7.91 17.58 6.45
C TRP A 159 -6.64 17.41 5.62
N LEU A 160 -5.54 17.99 6.11
CA LEU A 160 -4.24 17.95 5.44
C LEU A 160 -3.53 16.63 5.74
N VAL A 161 -2.98 16.00 4.70
CA VAL A 161 -2.08 14.86 4.85
C VAL A 161 -0.63 15.37 4.92
N ASP A 162 0.26 14.53 5.42
CA ASP A 162 1.70 14.80 5.39
C ASP A 162 2.20 15.07 3.97
N ARG A 163 3.10 16.06 3.83
CA ARG A 163 3.64 16.54 2.56
C ARG A 163 4.46 15.49 1.80
N ARG A 164 4.94 14.46 2.50
CA ARG A 164 5.70 13.34 1.92
C ARG A 164 4.78 12.26 1.34
N LEU A 165 3.48 12.31 1.65
CA LEU A 165 2.50 11.46 1.00
C LEU A 165 2.03 12.08 -0.31
N ARG A 166 2.20 11.32 -1.39
CA ARG A 166 1.98 11.78 -2.75
C ARG A 166 1.08 10.81 -3.51
N LEU A 167 0.53 11.30 -4.61
CA LEU A 167 -0.05 10.44 -5.63
C LEU A 167 1.06 9.88 -6.50
N ILE A 168 0.77 8.73 -7.08
CA ILE A 168 1.62 8.19 -8.12
C ILE A 168 1.37 9.00 -9.38
N GLU A 169 2.40 9.31 -10.16
CA GLU A 169 2.22 10.15 -11.34
C GLU A 169 1.27 9.49 -12.34
N ALA A 170 0.39 10.27 -12.98
CA ALA A 170 -0.63 9.73 -13.89
C ALA A 170 -0.03 8.93 -15.07
N ARG A 171 1.19 9.28 -15.50
CA ARG A 171 1.94 8.53 -16.51
C ARG A 171 2.36 7.13 -16.05
N GLN A 172 2.53 6.94 -14.74
CA GLN A 172 2.93 5.67 -14.13
C GLN A 172 1.71 4.83 -13.71
N LEU A 173 0.69 5.49 -13.15
CA LEU A 173 -0.55 4.85 -12.70
C LEU A 173 -1.78 5.70 -13.08
N PRO A 174 -2.29 5.56 -14.30
CA PRO A 174 -3.47 6.30 -14.74
C PRO A 174 -4.75 5.77 -14.07
N GLY A 175 -5.79 6.61 -14.00
CA GLY A 175 -7.10 6.20 -13.48
C GLY A 175 -7.25 6.33 -11.96
N GLN A 176 -6.47 7.20 -11.32
CA GLN A 176 -6.55 7.58 -9.91
C GLN A 176 -7.83 8.40 -9.58
N ARG A 177 -9.02 7.83 -9.83
CA ARG A 177 -10.35 8.48 -9.70
C ARG A 177 -10.66 9.04 -8.31
N HIS A 178 -9.96 8.56 -7.29
CA HIS A 178 -10.15 9.01 -5.92
C HIS A 178 -9.56 10.40 -5.67
N VAL A 179 -8.98 11.05 -6.68
CA VAL A 179 -8.42 12.39 -6.59
C VAL A 179 -9.04 13.32 -7.62
N ALA A 180 -9.40 14.51 -7.17
CA ALA A 180 -9.72 15.64 -8.02
C ALA A 180 -8.78 16.83 -7.74
N ASN A 181 -8.52 17.63 -8.78
CA ASN A 181 -7.91 18.95 -8.60
C ASN A 181 -9.03 19.98 -8.41
N ILE A 182 -9.12 20.55 -7.22
CA ILE A 182 -10.12 21.56 -6.85
C ILE A 182 -9.37 22.86 -6.56
N LYS A 183 -9.50 23.85 -7.45
CA LYS A 183 -8.85 25.17 -7.32
C LYS A 183 -7.33 25.09 -7.10
N GLY A 184 -6.65 24.23 -7.86
CA GLY A 184 -5.20 24.04 -7.76
C GLY A 184 -4.75 23.10 -6.64
N MET A 185 -5.66 22.52 -5.87
CA MET A 185 -5.35 21.60 -4.77
C MET A 185 -5.80 20.18 -5.09
N LEU A 186 -4.94 19.21 -4.81
CA LEU A 186 -5.28 17.79 -4.94
C LEU A 186 -6.07 17.34 -3.72
N VAL A 187 -7.31 16.93 -3.96
CA VAL A 187 -8.26 16.47 -2.95
C VAL A 187 -8.58 15.00 -3.18
N VAL A 188 -8.32 14.18 -2.16
CA VAL A 188 -8.64 12.75 -2.09
C VAL A 188 -10.06 12.58 -1.57
N ASP A 189 -10.93 11.97 -2.37
CA ASP A 189 -12.25 11.50 -1.97
C ASP A 189 -12.21 9.99 -1.65
N THR A 190 -12.25 9.66 -0.36
CA THR A 190 -12.22 8.26 0.10
C THR A 190 -13.50 7.50 -0.25
N ALA A 191 -14.61 8.20 -0.56
CA ALA A 191 -15.83 7.55 -1.04
C ALA A 191 -15.61 6.88 -2.41
N LEU A 192 -14.61 7.30 -3.17
CA LEU A 192 -14.23 6.76 -4.47
C LEU A 192 -13.11 5.69 -4.39
N ALA A 193 -12.76 5.25 -3.17
CA ALA A 193 -11.78 4.18 -2.98
C ALA A 193 -12.13 2.93 -3.81
N TYR A 194 -11.10 2.29 -4.33
CA TYR A 194 -11.21 1.09 -5.16
C TYR A 194 -11.68 -0.10 -4.35
N SER A 195 -12.23 -1.12 -5.02
CA SER A 195 -12.75 -2.31 -4.37
C SER A 195 -12.13 -3.58 -4.95
N LEU A 196 -11.79 -4.53 -4.08
CA LEU A 196 -11.49 -5.91 -4.46
C LEU A 196 -12.75 -6.75 -4.70
N ASN A 197 -13.94 -6.18 -4.49
CA ASN A 197 -15.20 -6.89 -4.69
C ASN A 197 -15.53 -6.99 -6.19
N PHE A 198 -15.11 -8.09 -6.83
CA PHE A 198 -15.30 -8.31 -8.28
C PHE A 198 -16.44 -9.28 -8.62
N TRP A 199 -17.12 -9.80 -7.60
CA TRP A 199 -18.21 -10.77 -7.74
C TRP A 199 -19.60 -10.11 -7.71
N GLU A 200 -19.66 -8.80 -7.44
CA GLU A 200 -20.86 -8.01 -7.67
C GLU A 200 -21.09 -7.84 -9.17
N ILE A 201 -22.36 -7.94 -9.58
CA ILE A 201 -22.78 -7.86 -10.98
C ILE A 201 -23.77 -6.69 -11.09
N ALA A 202 -23.54 -5.80 -12.05
CA ALA A 202 -24.45 -4.68 -12.32
C ALA A 202 -25.75 -5.20 -12.96
N GLY A 203 -26.79 -4.35 -13.00
CA GLY A 203 -28.08 -4.72 -13.61
C GLY A 203 -27.99 -5.18 -15.08
N ASN A 204 -26.90 -4.82 -15.78
CA ASN A 204 -26.63 -5.23 -17.16
C ASN A 204 -25.77 -6.52 -17.29
N GLY A 205 -25.55 -7.26 -16.21
CA GLY A 205 -24.78 -8.51 -16.22
C GLY A 205 -23.25 -8.35 -16.19
N GLN A 206 -22.71 -7.12 -16.20
CA GLN A 206 -21.27 -6.89 -16.13
C GLN A 206 -20.75 -6.97 -14.68
N LYS A 207 -19.57 -7.58 -14.48
CA LYS A 207 -18.87 -7.57 -13.19
C LYS A 207 -18.52 -6.14 -12.78
N LEU A 208 -19.03 -5.73 -11.62
CA LEU A 208 -18.65 -4.47 -10.97
C LEU A 208 -17.17 -4.56 -10.56
N HIS A 209 -16.48 -3.41 -10.57
CA HIS A 209 -15.09 -3.27 -10.11
C HIS A 209 -13.99 -4.03 -10.87
N LYS A 210 -14.26 -4.65 -12.03
CA LYS A 210 -13.18 -5.26 -12.86
C LYS A 210 -12.03 -4.28 -13.15
N LYS A 211 -12.35 -3.00 -13.41
CA LYS A 211 -11.36 -1.94 -13.65
C LYS A 211 -10.49 -1.65 -12.42
N ASP A 212 -11.01 -1.89 -11.21
CA ASP A 212 -10.28 -1.67 -9.95
C ASP A 212 -9.20 -2.75 -9.81
N LEU A 213 -9.51 -4.02 -10.13
CA LEU A 213 -8.50 -5.09 -10.15
C LEU A 213 -7.40 -4.85 -11.19
N VAL A 214 -7.76 -4.39 -12.39
CA VAL A 214 -6.78 -4.02 -13.43
C VAL A 214 -5.86 -2.91 -12.94
N LEU A 215 -6.38 -1.94 -12.18
CA LEU A 215 -5.55 -0.88 -11.60
C LEU A 215 -4.58 -1.43 -10.55
N LEU A 216 -5.03 -2.36 -9.71
CA LEU A 216 -4.18 -3.00 -8.70
C LEU A 216 -3.03 -3.79 -9.34
N GLU A 217 -3.33 -4.54 -10.41
CA GLU A 217 -2.32 -5.26 -11.19
C GLU A 217 -1.30 -4.31 -11.81
N LYS A 218 -1.76 -3.17 -12.37
CA LYS A 218 -0.86 -2.12 -12.87
C LYS A 218 0.02 -1.53 -11.77
N PHE A 219 -0.53 -1.32 -10.57
CA PHE A 219 0.21 -0.84 -9.40
C PHE A 219 1.32 -1.82 -9.00
N PHE A 220 1.04 -3.12 -8.90
CA PHE A 220 2.07 -4.11 -8.60
C PHE A 220 3.10 -4.26 -9.72
N SER A 221 2.66 -4.18 -10.98
CA SER A 221 3.56 -4.17 -12.13
C SER A 221 4.52 -2.98 -12.11
N LEU A 222 4.01 -1.79 -11.75
CA LEU A 222 4.83 -0.59 -11.56
C LEU A 222 5.89 -0.79 -10.48
N ILE A 223 5.52 -1.31 -9.32
CA ILE A 223 6.46 -1.62 -8.23
C ILE A 223 7.54 -2.58 -8.73
N LYS A 224 7.16 -3.68 -9.40
CA LYS A 224 8.09 -4.69 -9.89
C LYS A 224 9.08 -4.15 -10.93
N ASN A 225 8.64 -3.22 -11.77
CA ASN A 225 9.44 -2.63 -12.85
C ASN A 225 10.21 -1.37 -12.42
N THR A 226 10.01 -0.89 -11.19
CA THR A 226 10.75 0.27 -10.67
C THR A 226 12.21 -0.10 -10.43
N LYS A 227 13.13 0.76 -10.88
CA LYS A 227 14.55 0.63 -10.54
C LYS A 227 14.79 1.19 -9.13
N TYR A 228 15.33 0.37 -8.26
CA TYR A 228 15.64 0.74 -6.88
C TYR A 228 17.14 1.07 -6.75
N GLY A 229 17.46 2.34 -6.51
CA GLY A 229 18.84 2.81 -6.29
C GLY A 229 19.18 2.94 -4.80
N GLY A 230 20.40 2.61 -4.40
CA GLY A 230 20.85 2.58 -3.01
C GLY A 230 20.51 1.24 -2.33
N TRP A 231 21.52 0.39 -2.13
CA TRP A 231 21.38 -0.85 -1.38
C TRP A 231 21.79 -0.60 0.07
N ASN A 232 21.04 -1.12 1.04
CA ASN A 232 21.51 -1.14 2.42
C ASN A 232 22.69 -2.10 2.49
N SER A 233 23.90 -1.58 2.73
CA SER A 233 24.90 -2.28 3.51
C SER A 233 24.51 -2.08 4.98
N PHE A 234 23.98 -3.13 5.60
CA PHE A 234 24.04 -3.25 7.06
C PHE A 234 25.51 -3.44 7.47
#